data_AF-A0A6J5H2Y3-F1
#
_entry.id   AF-A0A6J5H2Y3-F1
#
_cell.length_a   1.000
_cell.length_b   1.000
_cell.length_c   1.000
_cell.angle_alpha   90.00
_cell.angle_beta   90.00
_cell.angle_gamma   90.00
#
_symmetry.space_group_name_H-M   'P 1'
#
loop_
_entity.id
_entity.type
_entity.pdbx_description
1 polymer ?
#
loop_
_entity_poly.entity_id
_entity_poly.type
_entity_poly.pdbx_seq_one_letter_code
_entity_poly.pdbx_strand_id
1 'polypeptide(L)'
;MDDLHESKALSNRGRRAFIGGSVGIAAMALWGSSSLAQGSSATVAPASAASPNLAAQLANYAMGLRFEDLPSSVVEAAKLHFADAIGCAIPAIDEATVKQCRSVVLAEGSKGKATIFGVRGGTSPDLAAFANGVALRYYDLNDVYVGLSTAHPSDNIAAVYAAAEATNASGAEFLCNMVLSYEVNCRFLDAVNLDTLGWDSTVPSLPAAALSCGRLFGLSRAQLEQAVNISLNDHIALHQTRVQTLSDWKGIADAEAARNALFAVQLAQHGITGPAPIFEGKFGLEKQVTGPINVSLSDWGGRDRPFKISQCSMKPYPAQVTTLTAIAAAQELRGQVGAVDQVSAITIVTSKNGLTSAGTGSEKWAPRTKETADHSLPYVVARTFLDGQINNGSYTKDKLSDPKVLALMQKIKVQEDPAFTAMAPGALPTRIIVTLADGHELQAERRDVPGFGSRAMNRRDVENKWKANVAGVMNERDISRLLEVIWNLDTEKDLSGFGKRMSALD
;
A
#
# COMPACT_ATOMS: atom_id res chain seq x y z
N MET A 1 45.40 17.21 46.82
CA MET A 1 45.46 18.33 45.88
C MET A 1 44.26 18.22 44.97
N ASP A 2 43.02 18.25 45.44
CA ASP A 2 42.27 19.09 46.43
C ASP A 2 41.07 19.57 45.56
N ASP A 3 39.79 19.44 45.88
CA ASP A 3 39.10 19.42 47.16
C ASP A 3 37.79 18.60 47.11
N LEU A 4 37.35 18.22 48.31
CA LEU A 4 36.21 17.39 48.68
C LEU A 4 34.94 18.22 49.03
N HIS A 5 33.84 17.48 49.27
CA HIS A 5 32.60 17.81 50.01
C HIS A 5 31.38 18.23 49.16
N GLU A 6 30.14 17.74 49.36
CA GLU A 6 29.46 17.27 50.58
C GLU A 6 28.17 16.46 50.19
N SER A 7 27.96 15.21 50.65
CA SER A 7 26.94 14.74 51.64
C SER A 7 25.51 15.31 51.51
N LYS A 8 24.42 14.54 51.28
CA LYS A 8 23.56 13.74 52.22
C LYS A 8 22.17 13.62 51.52
N ALA A 9 21.25 12.69 51.71
CA ALA A 9 21.02 11.58 52.63
C ALA A 9 19.98 10.62 51.98
N LEU A 10 20.14 9.31 52.19
CA LEU A 10 19.14 8.27 51.93
C LEU A 10 18.76 7.63 53.28
N SER A 11 17.48 7.60 53.59
CA SER A 11 16.89 6.85 54.70
C SER A 11 15.57 6.26 54.18
N ASN A 12 15.40 4.95 53.96
CA ASN A 12 15.33 3.78 54.84
C ASN A 12 13.87 3.34 55.09
N ARG A 13 13.59 2.06 54.78
CA ARG A 13 12.45 1.19 55.18
C ARG A 13 11.07 1.50 54.55
N GLY A 14 10.22 0.54 54.20
CA GLY A 14 10.26 -0.91 54.37
C GLY A 14 8.90 -1.51 53.94
N ARG A 15 8.92 -2.79 53.55
CA ARG A 15 7.76 -3.63 53.17
C ARG A 15 6.62 -3.62 54.19
N ARG A 16 5.36 -3.71 53.72
CA ARG A 16 4.31 -4.55 54.34
C ARG A 16 3.14 -4.83 53.38
N ALA A 17 2.60 -6.03 53.57
CA ALA A 17 1.54 -6.69 52.84
C ALA A 17 0.15 -6.06 53.06
N PHE A 18 -0.80 -6.40 52.18
CA PHE A 18 -2.23 -6.24 52.45
C PHE A 18 -3.00 -7.48 51.97
N ILE A 19 -3.66 -8.15 52.92
CA ILE A 19 -4.77 -9.08 52.72
C ILE A 19 -5.94 -8.51 53.53
N GLY A 20 -7.15 -8.59 52.95
CA GLY A 20 -8.45 -8.34 53.57
C GLY A 20 -9.38 -7.73 52.52
N GLY A 21 -10.47 -8.33 52.04
CA GLY A 21 -11.30 -9.41 52.57
C GLY A 21 -12.69 -8.81 52.85
N SER A 22 -13.68 -9.03 51.98
CA SER A 22 -15.11 -8.93 52.33
C SER A 22 -15.97 -9.68 51.30
N VAL A 23 -16.71 -10.67 51.80
CA VAL A 23 -17.81 -11.38 51.14
C VAL A 23 -19.09 -10.59 51.39
N GLY A 24 -19.94 -10.44 50.37
CA GLY A 24 -21.30 -9.90 50.48
C GLY A 24 -22.27 -10.71 49.63
N ILE A 25 -23.19 -11.42 50.29
CA ILE A 25 -24.27 -12.24 49.72
C ILE A 25 -25.59 -11.44 49.75
N ALA A 26 -26.41 -11.67 48.71
CA ALA A 26 -27.88 -11.51 48.59
C ALA A 26 -28.51 -10.12 48.43
N ALA A 27 -29.31 -9.97 47.37
CA ALA A 27 -30.77 -9.86 47.49
C ALA A 27 -31.46 -10.07 46.12
N MET A 28 -32.22 -11.17 46.00
CA MET A 28 -33.30 -11.33 45.03
C MET A 28 -34.44 -10.36 45.38
N ALA A 29 -35.00 -9.68 44.39
CA ALA A 29 -36.30 -9.04 44.50
C ALA A 29 -37.21 -9.53 43.36
N LEU A 30 -38.04 -10.51 43.71
CA LEU A 30 -39.25 -10.89 42.99
C LEU A 30 -40.31 -9.82 43.22
N TRP A 31 -40.78 -9.16 42.17
CA TRP A 31 -42.12 -8.58 42.11
C TRP A 31 -42.79 -9.11 40.86
N GLY A 32 -43.68 -10.09 41.08
CA GLY A 32 -44.70 -10.46 40.11
C GLY A 32 -45.96 -9.67 40.39
N SER A 33 -46.59 -9.16 39.35
CA SER A 33 -48.06 -9.18 39.24
C SER A 33 -48.46 -9.12 37.78
N SER A 34 -49.29 -10.10 37.45
CA SER A 34 -49.86 -10.47 36.17
C SER A 34 -50.90 -9.46 35.67
N SER A 35 -50.90 -9.20 34.36
CA SER A 35 -52.14 -8.99 33.61
C SER A 35 -52.12 -9.84 32.34
N LEU A 36 -53.05 -10.79 32.29
CA LEU A 36 -53.43 -11.52 31.09
C LEU A 36 -54.25 -10.56 30.22
N ALA A 37 -53.65 -10.05 29.15
CA ALA A 37 -54.37 -9.39 28.08
C ALA A 37 -54.42 -10.32 26.87
N GLN A 38 -55.66 -10.68 26.51
CA GLN A 38 -56.03 -11.53 25.39
C GLN A 38 -55.48 -10.97 24.07
N GLY A 39 -55.02 -11.89 23.21
CA GLY A 39 -54.42 -11.60 21.93
C GLY A 39 -55.33 -10.81 20.99
N SER A 40 -54.78 -9.71 20.45
CA SER A 40 -55.08 -9.26 19.11
C SER A 40 -53.92 -9.69 18.23
N SER A 41 -54.18 -10.59 17.29
CA SER A 41 -53.23 -10.97 16.24
C SER A 41 -53.07 -9.78 15.29
N ALA A 42 -52.26 -8.81 15.68
CA ALA A 42 -51.73 -7.84 14.74
C ALA A 42 -50.75 -8.59 13.84
N THR A 43 -51.17 -8.83 12.59
CA THR A 43 -50.27 -9.21 11.51
C THR A 43 -49.18 -8.15 11.43
N VAL A 44 -48.00 -8.46 11.97
CA VAL A 44 -46.79 -7.68 11.75
C VAL A 44 -46.54 -7.75 10.25
N ALA A 45 -46.75 -6.62 9.56
CA ALA A 45 -46.34 -6.48 8.17
C ALA A 45 -44.87 -6.90 8.08
N PRO A 46 -44.46 -7.69 7.06
CA PRO A 46 -43.07 -8.07 6.92
C PRO A 46 -42.25 -6.78 6.95
N ALA A 47 -41.29 -6.71 7.88
CA ALA A 47 -40.35 -5.61 7.92
C ALA A 47 -39.81 -5.48 6.50
N SER A 48 -40.05 -4.32 5.86
CA SER A 48 -39.38 -3.92 4.62
C SER A 48 -37.95 -4.41 4.73
N ALA A 49 -37.53 -5.32 3.84
CA ALA A 49 -36.18 -5.86 3.86
C ALA A 49 -35.22 -4.66 3.95
N ALA A 50 -34.57 -4.51 5.11
CA ALA A 50 -33.65 -3.41 5.31
C ALA A 50 -32.61 -3.48 4.19
N SER A 51 -32.29 -2.34 3.56
CA SER A 51 -31.25 -2.30 2.54
C SER A 51 -30.00 -3.01 3.08
N PRO A 52 -29.37 -3.91 2.30
CA PRO A 52 -28.21 -4.66 2.77
C PRO A 52 -27.11 -3.70 3.24
N ASN A 53 -26.42 -4.04 4.33
CA ASN A 53 -25.25 -3.28 4.79
C ASN A 53 -24.13 -3.28 3.72
N LEU A 54 -23.18 -2.35 3.82
CA LEU A 54 -22.13 -2.16 2.82
C LEU A 54 -21.27 -3.41 2.64
N ALA A 55 -20.94 -4.15 3.70
CA ALA A 55 -20.17 -5.39 3.58
C ALA A 55 -20.93 -6.45 2.73
N ALA A 56 -22.24 -6.60 2.96
CA ALA A 56 -23.09 -7.48 2.16
C ALA A 56 -23.24 -7.00 0.71
N GLN A 57 -23.34 -5.68 0.48
CA GLN A 57 -23.36 -5.09 -0.85
C GLN A 57 -22.06 -5.36 -1.62
N LEU A 58 -20.90 -5.20 -0.97
CA LEU A 58 -19.58 -5.49 -1.54
C LEU A 58 -19.42 -6.97 -1.88
N ALA A 59 -19.82 -7.86 -0.96
CA ALA A 59 -19.86 -9.30 -1.22
C ALA A 59 -20.75 -9.64 -2.42
N ASN A 60 -21.86 -8.89 -2.59
CA ASN A 60 -22.75 -9.08 -3.72
C ASN A 60 -22.15 -8.67 -5.06
N TYR A 61 -21.46 -7.53 -5.10
CA TYR A 61 -20.71 -7.07 -6.27
C TYR A 61 -19.60 -8.04 -6.63
N ALA A 62 -18.78 -8.42 -5.64
CA ALA A 62 -17.68 -9.36 -5.80
C ALA A 62 -18.15 -10.67 -6.45
N MET A 63 -19.22 -11.27 -5.94
CA MET A 63 -19.77 -12.52 -6.49
C MET A 63 -20.49 -12.36 -7.84
N GLY A 64 -20.79 -11.13 -8.27
CA GLY A 64 -21.42 -10.85 -9.57
C GLY A 64 -20.43 -10.60 -10.70
N LEU A 65 -19.17 -10.29 -10.39
CA LEU A 65 -18.14 -9.98 -11.40
C LEU A 65 -17.54 -11.26 -11.99
N ARG A 66 -17.57 -11.42 -13.31
CA ARG A 66 -16.93 -12.55 -14.00
C ARG A 66 -15.79 -12.07 -14.90
N PHE A 67 -14.87 -12.98 -15.24
CA PHE A 67 -13.75 -12.65 -16.10
C PHE A 67 -14.22 -12.21 -17.50
N GLU A 68 -15.29 -12.82 -18.01
CA GLU A 68 -15.87 -12.51 -19.32
C GLU A 68 -16.52 -11.12 -19.37
N ASP A 69 -16.80 -10.52 -18.21
CA ASP A 69 -17.35 -9.16 -18.10
C ASP A 69 -16.23 -8.09 -18.16
N LEU A 70 -14.95 -8.50 -18.17
CA LEU A 70 -13.82 -7.59 -18.25
C LEU A 70 -13.51 -7.22 -19.71
N PRO A 71 -13.50 -5.92 -20.05
CA PRO A 71 -12.98 -5.48 -21.34
C PRO A 71 -11.53 -5.93 -21.54
N SER A 72 -11.13 -6.21 -22.79
CA SER A 72 -9.75 -6.61 -23.11
C SER A 72 -8.70 -5.58 -22.64
N SER A 73 -9.04 -4.30 -22.65
CA SER A 73 -8.18 -3.23 -22.12
C SER A 73 -7.98 -3.31 -20.60
N VAL A 74 -8.97 -3.80 -19.86
CA VAL A 74 -8.89 -4.01 -18.41
C VAL A 74 -8.04 -5.25 -18.11
N VAL A 75 -8.18 -6.31 -18.90
CA VAL A 75 -7.32 -7.50 -18.81
C VAL A 75 -5.87 -7.14 -19.12
N GLU A 76 -5.61 -6.33 -20.15
CA GLU A 76 -4.26 -5.84 -20.46
C GLU A 76 -3.72 -4.97 -19.33
N ALA A 77 -4.50 -4.03 -18.79
CA ALA A 77 -4.09 -3.22 -17.65
C ALA A 77 -3.72 -4.08 -16.44
N ALA A 78 -4.52 -5.11 -16.15
CA ALA A 78 -4.25 -6.07 -15.11
C ALA A 78 -2.88 -6.77 -15.31
N LYS A 79 -2.62 -7.29 -16.52
CA LYS A 79 -1.33 -7.90 -16.85
C LYS A 79 -0.16 -6.93 -16.72
N LEU A 80 -0.33 -5.68 -17.16
CA LEU A 80 0.70 -4.64 -17.04
C LEU A 80 1.05 -4.38 -15.58
N HIS A 81 0.05 -4.21 -14.71
CA HIS A 81 0.26 -3.99 -13.27
C HIS A 81 0.88 -5.19 -12.57
N PHE A 82 0.50 -6.41 -12.97
CA PHE A 82 1.17 -7.62 -12.48
C PHE A 82 2.64 -7.67 -12.90
N ALA A 83 2.96 -7.39 -14.17
CA ALA A 83 4.34 -7.32 -14.65
C ALA A 83 5.16 -6.26 -13.90
N ASP A 84 4.58 -5.07 -13.68
CA ASP A 84 5.21 -3.98 -12.94
C ASP A 84 5.55 -4.39 -11.51
N ALA A 85 4.57 -4.95 -10.79
CA ALA A 85 4.71 -5.43 -9.42
C ALA A 85 5.82 -6.49 -9.30
N ILE A 86 5.84 -7.48 -10.19
CA ILE A 86 6.88 -8.51 -10.21
C ILE A 86 8.26 -7.92 -10.54
N GLY A 87 8.33 -6.98 -11.48
CA GLY A 87 9.56 -6.28 -11.83
C GLY A 87 10.11 -5.41 -10.69
N CYS A 88 9.26 -4.96 -9.78
CA CYS A 88 9.66 -4.28 -8.54
C CYS A 88 10.12 -5.27 -7.46
N ALA A 89 9.46 -6.42 -7.36
CA ALA A 89 9.74 -7.42 -6.33
C ALA A 89 11.09 -8.14 -6.52
N ILE A 90 11.42 -8.53 -7.75
CA ILE A 90 12.62 -9.33 -8.06
C ILE A 90 13.92 -8.72 -7.49
N PRO A 91 14.28 -7.46 -7.77
CA PRO A 91 15.51 -6.89 -7.22
C PRO A 91 15.47 -6.73 -5.70
N ALA A 92 14.28 -6.71 -5.09
CA ALA A 92 14.11 -6.53 -3.66
C ALA A 92 14.27 -7.84 -2.87
N ILE A 93 14.23 -9.01 -3.51
CA ILE A 93 14.33 -10.33 -2.83
C ILE A 93 15.58 -10.41 -1.93
N ASP A 94 16.66 -9.76 -2.36
CA ASP A 94 17.94 -9.76 -1.65
C ASP A 94 18.14 -8.66 -0.62
N GLU A 95 17.18 -7.74 -0.50
CA GLU A 95 17.27 -6.61 0.42
C GLU A 95 17.12 -7.05 1.88
N ALA A 96 17.81 -6.35 2.77
CA ALA A 96 17.96 -6.76 4.17
C ALA A 96 16.60 -6.91 4.87
N THR A 97 15.72 -5.91 4.74
CA THR A 97 14.37 -5.90 5.34
C THR A 97 13.52 -7.04 4.78
N VAL A 98 13.60 -7.29 3.46
CA VAL A 98 12.86 -8.38 2.80
C VAL A 98 13.35 -9.74 3.30
N LYS A 99 14.67 -9.94 3.43
CA LYS A 99 15.28 -11.15 4.02
C LYS A 99 14.88 -11.37 5.48
N GLN A 100 14.81 -10.30 6.28
CA GLN A 100 14.39 -10.36 7.67
C GLN A 100 12.93 -10.81 7.80
N CYS A 101 12.00 -10.18 7.07
CA CYS A 101 10.59 -10.58 7.02
C CYS A 101 10.44 -12.03 6.54
N ARG A 102 11.17 -12.41 5.49
CA ARG A 102 11.18 -13.78 4.98
C ARG A 102 11.69 -14.80 6.00
N SER A 103 12.71 -14.45 6.77
CA SER A 103 13.24 -15.33 7.83
C SER A 103 12.20 -15.62 8.92
N VAL A 104 11.38 -14.62 9.27
CA VAL A 104 10.25 -14.82 10.20
C VAL A 104 9.25 -15.82 9.63
N VAL A 105 8.86 -15.66 8.36
CA VAL A 105 7.94 -16.59 7.69
C VAL A 105 8.52 -18.02 7.61
N LEU A 106 9.80 -18.16 7.30
CA LEU A 106 10.44 -19.48 7.19
C LEU A 106 10.61 -20.19 8.54
N ALA A 107 10.63 -19.45 9.65
CA ALA A 107 10.69 -20.04 11.00
C ALA A 107 9.41 -20.84 11.35
N GLU A 108 8.26 -20.48 10.78
CA GLU A 108 6.99 -21.22 10.93
C GLU A 108 6.98 -22.54 10.13
N GLY A 109 7.94 -22.70 9.20
CA GLY A 109 8.16 -23.90 8.40
C GLY A 109 7.63 -23.80 6.97
N SER A 110 8.25 -24.58 6.07
CA SER A 110 7.93 -24.60 4.63
C SER A 110 6.91 -25.70 4.30
N LYS A 111 5.69 -25.57 4.83
CA LYS A 111 4.57 -26.47 4.51
C LYS A 111 3.39 -25.66 4.00
N GLY A 112 3.18 -25.69 2.68
CA GLY A 112 2.01 -25.05 2.08
C GLY A 112 2.10 -25.00 0.57
N LYS A 113 1.04 -24.47 -0.05
CA LYS A 113 0.88 -24.40 -1.51
C LYS A 113 1.27 -23.05 -2.11
N ALA A 114 1.40 -22.01 -1.27
CA ALA A 114 1.70 -20.67 -1.75
C ALA A 114 3.22 -20.43 -1.77
N THR A 115 3.71 -19.93 -2.89
CA THR A 115 5.12 -19.71 -3.17
C THR A 115 5.62 -18.46 -2.43
N ILE A 116 6.84 -18.53 -1.89
CA ILE A 116 7.61 -17.34 -1.49
C ILE A 116 8.62 -17.05 -2.59
N PHE A 117 8.69 -15.81 -3.07
CA PHE A 117 9.64 -15.42 -4.11
C PHE A 117 11.08 -15.59 -3.62
N GLY A 118 11.92 -16.22 -4.45
CA GLY A 118 13.31 -16.54 -4.11
C GLY A 118 13.47 -17.61 -3.02
N VAL A 119 12.44 -18.44 -2.76
CA VAL A 119 12.59 -19.58 -1.84
C VAL A 119 11.92 -20.82 -2.40
N ARG A 120 12.65 -21.94 -2.37
CA ARG A 120 12.10 -23.25 -2.71
C ARG A 120 11.14 -23.74 -1.64
N GLY A 121 10.01 -24.28 -2.08
CA GLY A 121 8.93 -24.77 -1.21
C GLY A 121 7.77 -23.79 -1.15
N GLY A 122 6.89 -23.97 -0.17
CA GLY A 122 5.72 -23.12 0.01
C GLY A 122 5.33 -22.99 1.47
N THR A 123 4.47 -22.03 1.76
CA THR A 123 3.94 -21.72 3.09
C THR A 123 2.43 -21.49 3.03
N SER A 124 1.83 -21.11 4.16
CA SER A 124 0.43 -20.72 4.19
C SER A 124 0.20 -19.45 3.35
N PRO A 125 -0.97 -19.30 2.71
CA PRO A 125 -1.17 -18.22 1.75
C PRO A 125 -1.06 -16.81 2.36
N ASP A 126 -1.43 -16.65 3.64
CA ASP A 126 -1.28 -15.41 4.39
C ASP A 126 0.20 -15.04 4.62
N LEU A 127 1.05 -16.00 4.96
CA LEU A 127 2.48 -15.77 5.15
C LEU A 127 3.22 -15.56 3.82
N ALA A 128 2.80 -16.23 2.75
CA ALA A 128 3.31 -15.99 1.40
C ALA A 128 2.92 -14.58 0.91
N ALA A 129 1.67 -14.16 1.16
CA ALA A 129 1.20 -12.81 0.87
C ALA A 129 2.04 -11.75 1.58
N PHE A 130 2.34 -11.96 2.87
CA PHE A 130 3.22 -11.08 3.63
C PHE A 130 4.63 -11.00 3.03
N ALA A 131 5.31 -12.15 2.87
CA ALA A 131 6.69 -12.16 2.38
C ALA A 131 6.83 -11.55 0.97
N ASN A 132 5.92 -11.90 0.06
CA ASN A 132 5.96 -11.41 -1.32
C ASN A 132 5.53 -9.95 -1.41
N GLY A 133 4.56 -9.53 -0.59
CA GLY A 133 4.09 -8.14 -0.52
C GLY A 133 5.18 -7.19 -0.05
N VAL A 134 5.98 -7.60 0.96
CA VAL A 134 7.14 -6.81 1.42
C VAL A 134 8.15 -6.60 0.27
N ALA A 135 8.45 -7.65 -0.51
CA ALA A 135 9.35 -7.54 -1.66
C ALA A 135 8.80 -6.59 -2.75
N LEU A 136 7.52 -6.76 -3.13
CA LEU A 136 6.84 -5.92 -4.12
C LEU A 136 6.89 -4.44 -3.74
N ARG A 137 6.62 -4.15 -2.47
CA ARG A 137 6.47 -2.78 -1.97
C ARG A 137 7.78 -2.07 -1.67
N TYR A 138 8.85 -2.83 -1.42
CA TYR A 138 10.09 -2.37 -0.80
C TYR A 138 10.64 -1.07 -1.38
N TYR A 139 10.80 -1.00 -2.71
CA TYR A 139 11.39 0.16 -3.37
C TYR A 139 10.47 1.36 -3.53
N ASP A 140 9.19 1.27 -3.17
CA ASP A 140 8.20 2.32 -3.48
C ASP A 140 8.13 2.64 -4.97
N LEU A 141 8.27 1.62 -5.81
CA LEU A 141 8.34 1.76 -7.27
C LEU A 141 7.12 1.16 -7.99
N ASN A 142 6.28 0.44 -7.25
CA ASN A 142 5.04 -0.14 -7.75
C ASN A 142 3.99 0.93 -8.05
N ASP A 143 2.85 0.51 -8.60
CA ASP A 143 1.79 1.42 -9.02
C ASP A 143 1.23 2.29 -7.88
N VAL A 144 0.43 3.28 -8.25
CA VAL A 144 -0.23 4.18 -7.31
C VAL A 144 -1.60 4.59 -7.86
N TYR A 145 -2.55 4.79 -6.96
CA TYR A 145 -3.82 5.44 -7.24
C TYR A 145 -3.95 6.73 -6.43
N VAL A 146 -4.30 7.82 -7.10
CA VAL A 146 -4.44 9.16 -6.49
C VAL A 146 -5.91 9.55 -6.48
N GLY A 147 -6.60 9.24 -5.38
CA GLY A 147 -7.98 9.65 -5.11
C GLY A 147 -8.03 10.82 -4.12
N LEU A 148 -9.01 10.80 -3.20
CA LEU A 148 -8.99 11.71 -2.04
C LEU A 148 -7.84 11.38 -1.08
N SER A 149 -7.52 10.09 -0.96
CA SER A 149 -6.27 9.59 -0.39
C SER A 149 -5.45 8.89 -1.47
N THR A 150 -4.15 8.74 -1.23
CA THR A 150 -3.21 8.07 -2.14
C THR A 150 -2.76 6.74 -1.54
N ALA A 151 -2.89 5.66 -2.31
CA ALA A 151 -2.37 4.35 -1.92
C ALA A 151 -1.89 3.54 -3.13
N HIS A 152 -1.53 2.29 -2.87
CA HIS A 152 -0.90 1.38 -3.83
C HIS A 152 -1.77 0.12 -3.98
N PRO A 153 -2.76 0.11 -4.90
CA PRO A 153 -3.63 -1.06 -5.05
C PRO A 153 -2.86 -2.34 -5.43
N SER A 154 -1.70 -2.22 -6.11
CA SER A 154 -0.82 -3.36 -6.40
C SER A 154 -0.29 -4.08 -5.16
N ASP A 155 -0.33 -3.48 -3.97
CA ASP A 155 0.14 -4.12 -2.73
C ASP A 155 -0.68 -5.39 -2.42
N ASN A 156 -1.94 -5.43 -2.84
CA ASN A 156 -2.82 -6.59 -2.68
C ASN A 156 -2.52 -7.73 -3.68
N ILE A 157 -1.72 -7.51 -4.72
CA ILE A 157 -1.39 -8.54 -5.71
C ILE A 157 -0.77 -9.77 -5.04
N ALA A 158 0.10 -9.57 -4.05
CA ALA A 158 0.72 -10.68 -3.34
C ALA A 158 -0.30 -11.59 -2.63
N ALA A 159 -1.36 -11.00 -2.04
CA ALA A 159 -2.44 -11.74 -1.40
C ALA A 159 -3.27 -12.53 -2.42
N VAL A 160 -3.70 -11.84 -3.49
CA VAL A 160 -4.52 -12.46 -4.55
C VAL A 160 -3.75 -13.58 -5.25
N TYR A 161 -2.45 -13.38 -5.50
CA TYR A 161 -1.57 -14.39 -6.08
C TYR A 161 -1.42 -15.60 -5.16
N ALA A 162 -1.12 -15.39 -3.88
CA ALA A 162 -0.96 -16.48 -2.91
C ALA A 162 -2.26 -17.27 -2.72
N ALA A 163 -3.41 -16.60 -2.69
CA ALA A 163 -4.72 -17.25 -2.66
C ALA A 163 -4.98 -18.08 -3.94
N ALA A 164 -4.68 -17.51 -5.11
CA ALA A 164 -4.85 -18.18 -6.39
C ALA A 164 -3.96 -19.45 -6.52
N GLU A 165 -2.69 -19.39 -6.10
CA GLU A 165 -1.84 -20.57 -6.04
C GLU A 165 -2.39 -21.63 -5.08
N ALA A 166 -2.84 -21.21 -3.89
CA ALA A 166 -3.33 -22.14 -2.88
C ALA A 166 -4.56 -22.94 -3.33
N THR A 167 -5.38 -22.35 -4.19
CA THR A 167 -6.61 -22.93 -4.71
C THR A 167 -6.47 -23.49 -6.13
N ASN A 168 -5.26 -23.43 -6.72
CA ASN A 168 -4.98 -23.80 -8.11
C ASN A 168 -5.88 -23.06 -9.11
N ALA A 169 -6.14 -21.78 -8.86
CA ALA A 169 -6.93 -20.95 -9.75
C ALA A 169 -6.22 -20.76 -11.10
N SER A 170 -7.02 -20.68 -12.16
CA SER A 170 -6.55 -20.29 -13.49
C SER A 170 -6.07 -18.84 -13.51
N GLY A 171 -5.28 -18.48 -14.52
CA GLY A 171 -4.84 -17.09 -14.63
C GLY A 171 -5.99 -16.11 -14.94
N ALA A 172 -7.06 -16.57 -15.61
CA ALA A 172 -8.29 -15.78 -15.77
C ALA A 172 -8.98 -15.48 -14.42
N GLU A 173 -9.07 -16.46 -13.52
CA GLU A 173 -9.61 -16.27 -12.17
C GLU A 173 -8.71 -15.34 -11.34
N PHE A 174 -7.39 -15.48 -11.45
CA PHE A 174 -6.43 -14.57 -10.81
C PHE A 174 -6.61 -13.13 -11.28
N LEU A 175 -6.61 -12.89 -12.60
CA LEU A 175 -6.77 -11.55 -13.18
C LEU A 175 -8.12 -10.92 -12.80
N CYS A 176 -9.20 -11.71 -12.80
CA CYS A 176 -10.52 -11.24 -12.37
C CYS A 176 -10.54 -10.77 -10.90
N ASN A 177 -9.92 -11.53 -10.01
CA ASN A 177 -9.84 -11.17 -8.60
C ASN A 177 -8.84 -10.04 -8.32
N MET A 178 -7.80 -9.90 -9.14
CA MET A 178 -6.92 -8.74 -9.09
C MET A 178 -7.69 -7.47 -9.47
N VAL A 179 -8.47 -7.49 -10.56
CA VAL A 179 -9.32 -6.36 -10.95
C VAL A 179 -10.35 -6.02 -9.87
N LEU A 180 -10.98 -7.02 -9.25
CA LEU A 180 -11.88 -6.81 -8.11
C LEU A 180 -11.18 -6.09 -6.94
N SER A 181 -9.97 -6.53 -6.59
CA SER A 181 -9.18 -5.92 -5.52
C SER A 181 -8.91 -4.44 -5.79
N TYR A 182 -8.49 -4.13 -7.02
CA TYR A 182 -8.27 -2.75 -7.46
C TYR A 182 -9.56 -1.92 -7.41
N GLU A 183 -10.67 -2.46 -7.93
CA GLU A 183 -11.95 -1.74 -7.93
C GLU A 183 -12.37 -1.37 -6.50
N VAL A 184 -12.37 -2.32 -5.57
CA VAL A 184 -12.74 -2.06 -4.18
C VAL A 184 -11.80 -1.03 -3.56
N ASN A 185 -10.49 -1.27 -3.62
CA ASN A 185 -9.50 -0.40 -2.98
C ASN A 185 -9.60 1.05 -3.47
N CYS A 186 -9.57 1.25 -4.79
CA CYS A 186 -9.64 2.58 -5.41
C CYS A 186 -10.96 3.30 -5.10
N ARG A 187 -12.09 2.59 -5.03
CA ARG A 187 -13.40 3.21 -4.70
C ARG A 187 -13.45 3.73 -3.27
N PHE A 188 -12.80 3.06 -2.33
CA PHE A 188 -12.66 3.57 -0.97
C PHE A 188 -11.72 4.79 -0.91
N LEU A 189 -10.62 4.78 -1.69
CA LEU A 189 -9.70 5.93 -1.79
C LEU A 189 -10.35 7.18 -2.42
N ASP A 190 -11.35 6.99 -3.27
CA ASP A 190 -12.18 8.09 -3.80
C ASP A 190 -13.21 8.59 -2.79
N ALA A 191 -13.63 7.75 -1.84
CA ALA A 191 -14.72 8.07 -0.93
C ALA A 191 -14.24 8.78 0.34
N VAL A 192 -13.01 8.52 0.79
CA VAL A 192 -12.51 9.01 2.09
C VAL A 192 -11.03 9.42 2.01
N ASN A 193 -10.70 10.56 2.61
CA ASN A 193 -9.32 10.96 2.87
C ASN A 193 -8.87 10.50 4.28
N LEU A 194 -8.38 9.25 4.37
CA LEU A 194 -7.91 8.65 5.62
C LEU A 194 -6.71 9.37 6.24
N ASP A 195 -5.83 9.91 5.39
CA ASP A 195 -4.59 10.57 5.81
C ASP A 195 -4.89 11.76 6.72
N THR A 196 -5.89 12.58 6.34
CA THR A 196 -6.34 13.73 7.15
C THR A 196 -7.02 13.35 8.46
N LEU A 197 -7.45 12.09 8.58
CA LEU A 197 -8.12 11.54 9.76
C LEU A 197 -7.17 10.80 10.70
N GLY A 198 -5.88 10.69 10.33
CA GLY A 198 -4.86 10.02 11.13
C GLY A 198 -4.78 8.50 10.93
N TRP A 199 -5.39 7.98 9.86
CA TRP A 199 -5.39 6.56 9.52
C TRP A 199 -4.59 6.29 8.24
N ASP A 200 -3.94 5.14 8.16
CA ASP A 200 -3.11 4.78 7.01
C ASP A 200 -3.97 4.41 5.80
N SER A 201 -3.44 4.67 4.61
CA SER A 201 -4.09 4.32 3.35
C SER A 201 -4.08 2.82 3.02
N THR A 202 -3.57 1.97 3.92
CA THR A 202 -3.70 0.50 3.84
C THR A 202 -5.08 -0.01 4.28
N VAL A 203 -5.89 0.79 4.99
CA VAL A 203 -7.21 0.35 5.48
C VAL A 203 -8.14 -0.15 4.36
N PRO A 204 -8.22 0.51 3.18
CA PRO A 204 -8.95 -0.01 2.01
C PRO A 204 -8.44 -1.33 1.44
N SER A 205 -7.19 -1.72 1.70
CA SER A 205 -6.64 -3.02 1.28
C SER A 205 -7.31 -4.19 2.00
N LEU A 206 -7.75 -4.00 3.24
CA LEU A 206 -8.39 -5.06 4.04
C LEU A 206 -9.65 -5.64 3.38
N PRO A 207 -10.71 -4.84 3.08
CA PRO A 207 -11.89 -5.37 2.42
C PRO A 207 -11.60 -5.79 0.98
N ALA A 208 -10.69 -5.13 0.27
CA ALA A 208 -10.31 -5.47 -1.11
C ALA A 208 -9.68 -6.86 -1.21
N ALA A 209 -8.69 -7.14 -0.36
CA ALA A 209 -8.04 -8.44 -0.27
C ALA A 209 -8.98 -9.52 0.27
N ALA A 210 -9.81 -9.22 1.29
CA ALA A 210 -10.76 -10.17 1.86
C ALA A 210 -11.77 -10.66 0.81
N LEU A 211 -12.33 -9.74 0.02
CA LEU A 211 -13.27 -10.09 -1.05
C LEU A 211 -12.61 -10.92 -2.15
N SER A 212 -11.44 -10.48 -2.62
CA SER A 212 -10.75 -11.09 -3.76
C SER A 212 -10.17 -12.47 -3.41
N CYS A 213 -9.53 -12.59 -2.24
CA CYS A 213 -9.03 -13.88 -1.76
C CYS A 213 -10.20 -14.80 -1.39
N GLY A 214 -11.23 -14.28 -0.70
CA GLY A 214 -12.40 -15.07 -0.31
C GLY A 214 -13.11 -15.71 -1.50
N ARG A 215 -13.22 -15.00 -2.62
CA ARG A 215 -13.75 -15.57 -3.87
C ARG A 215 -12.90 -16.73 -4.38
N LEU A 216 -11.58 -16.58 -4.39
CA LEU A 216 -10.66 -17.64 -4.81
C LEU A 216 -10.76 -18.88 -3.89
N PHE A 217 -11.01 -18.69 -2.60
CA PHE A 217 -11.28 -19.76 -1.63
C PHE A 217 -12.72 -20.33 -1.68
N GLY A 218 -13.55 -19.85 -2.60
CA GLY A 218 -14.91 -20.36 -2.81
C GLY A 218 -15.91 -19.97 -1.70
N LEU A 219 -15.67 -18.88 -0.98
CA LEU A 219 -16.60 -18.40 0.05
C LEU A 219 -17.95 -18.03 -0.56
N SER A 220 -19.03 -18.34 0.16
CA SER A 220 -20.37 -17.84 -0.16
C SER A 220 -20.49 -16.32 0.08
N ARG A 221 -21.54 -15.68 -0.46
CA ARG A 221 -21.84 -14.25 -0.21
C ARG A 221 -21.86 -13.91 1.28
N ALA A 222 -22.48 -14.77 2.10
CA ALA A 222 -22.54 -14.59 3.54
C ALA A 222 -21.15 -14.70 4.19
N GLN A 223 -20.31 -15.64 3.76
CA GLN A 223 -18.95 -15.77 4.28
C GLN A 223 -18.04 -14.62 3.83
N LEU A 224 -18.22 -14.09 2.62
CA LEU A 224 -17.50 -12.90 2.16
C LEU A 224 -17.83 -11.68 3.01
N GLU A 225 -19.10 -11.47 3.36
CA GLU A 225 -19.50 -10.44 4.31
C GLU A 225 -18.77 -10.60 5.64
N GLN A 226 -18.70 -11.84 6.17
CA GLN A 226 -17.97 -12.10 7.42
C GLN A 226 -16.47 -11.87 7.29
N ALA A 227 -15.85 -12.24 6.16
CA ALA A 227 -14.44 -11.98 5.91
C ALA A 227 -14.13 -10.48 5.93
N VAL A 228 -14.99 -9.65 5.31
CA VAL A 228 -14.90 -8.19 5.37
C VAL A 228 -15.02 -7.68 6.81
N ASN A 229 -16.03 -8.14 7.55
CA ASN A 229 -16.24 -7.76 8.95
C ASN A 229 -15.02 -8.07 9.84
N ILE A 230 -14.44 -9.27 9.71
CA ILE A 230 -13.28 -9.70 10.48
C ILE A 230 -12.02 -8.92 10.05
N SER A 231 -11.84 -8.69 8.74
CA SER A 231 -10.63 -8.03 8.22
C SER A 231 -10.46 -6.60 8.76
N LEU A 232 -11.55 -5.87 8.99
CA LEU A 232 -11.49 -4.45 9.36
C LEU A 232 -11.37 -4.20 10.87
N ASN A 233 -12.13 -4.93 11.70
CA ASN A 233 -12.37 -4.55 13.11
C ASN A 233 -11.08 -4.27 13.91
N ASP A 234 -10.07 -5.13 13.80
CA ASP A 234 -8.86 -5.06 14.63
C ASP A 234 -7.58 -4.67 13.84
N HIS A 235 -7.70 -4.35 12.55
CA HIS A 235 -6.53 -4.18 11.67
C HIS A 235 -6.42 -2.78 11.05
N ILE A 236 -7.04 -1.77 11.66
CA ILE A 236 -6.99 -0.39 11.17
C ILE A 236 -5.64 0.24 11.55
N ALA A 237 -4.81 0.53 10.55
CA ALA A 237 -3.47 1.06 10.77
C ALA A 237 -3.48 2.59 11.00
N LEU A 238 -2.63 3.05 11.91
CA LEU A 238 -2.40 4.48 12.17
C LEU A 238 -1.54 5.10 11.07
N HIS A 239 -1.82 6.37 10.73
CA HIS A 239 -1.02 7.15 9.77
C HIS A 239 0.40 7.49 10.29
N GLN A 240 0.74 7.14 11.53
CA GLN A 240 2.09 7.25 12.07
C GLN A 240 3.13 6.53 11.19
N THR A 241 2.69 5.53 10.41
CA THR A 241 3.46 4.83 9.38
C THR A 241 4.04 5.75 8.28
N ARG A 242 3.47 6.95 8.06
CA ARG A 242 3.79 7.84 6.93
C ARG A 242 4.36 9.20 7.31
N VAL A 243 4.61 9.46 8.60
CA VAL A 243 5.08 10.76 9.10
C VAL A 243 6.37 10.64 9.90
N GLN A 244 7.09 11.76 10.05
CA GLN A 244 8.39 11.84 10.73
C GLN A 244 9.42 10.93 10.03
N THR A 245 10.42 10.44 10.78
CA THR A 245 11.38 9.48 10.24
C THR A 245 10.67 8.18 9.92
N LEU A 246 10.59 7.85 8.63
CA LEU A 246 9.91 6.65 8.15
C LEU A 246 10.78 5.43 8.43
N SER A 247 10.18 4.41 9.04
CA SER A 247 10.82 3.13 9.35
C SER A 247 10.56 2.10 8.24
N ASP A 248 11.21 0.95 8.33
CA ASP A 248 10.96 -0.22 7.48
C ASP A 248 9.46 -0.55 7.36
N TRP A 249 8.68 -0.29 8.42
CA TRP A 249 7.26 -0.57 8.47
C TRP A 249 6.46 0.12 7.37
N LYS A 250 6.92 1.26 6.86
CA LYS A 250 6.31 1.96 5.71
C LYS A 250 6.19 1.04 4.48
N GLY A 251 7.21 0.20 4.26
CA GLY A 251 7.26 -0.78 3.17
C GLY A 251 6.58 -2.11 3.50
N ILE A 252 6.17 -2.32 4.76
CA ILE A 252 5.60 -3.58 5.27
C ILE A 252 4.09 -3.47 5.52
N ALA A 253 3.59 -2.27 5.86
CA ALA A 253 2.24 -2.07 6.40
C ALA A 253 1.11 -2.65 5.53
N ASP A 254 1.20 -2.57 4.20
CA ASP A 254 0.15 -3.11 3.32
C ASP A 254 0.27 -4.63 3.14
N ALA A 255 1.48 -5.17 3.15
CA ALA A 255 1.71 -6.61 3.19
C ALA A 255 1.14 -7.24 4.47
N GLU A 256 1.21 -6.52 5.59
CA GLU A 256 0.58 -6.91 6.84
C GLU A 256 -0.96 -6.81 6.77
N ALA A 257 -1.52 -5.76 6.16
CA ALA A 257 -2.96 -5.67 5.92
C ALA A 257 -3.46 -6.84 5.05
N ALA A 258 -2.76 -7.14 3.96
CA ALA A 258 -2.99 -8.28 3.09
C ALA A 258 -2.96 -9.62 3.85
N ARG A 259 -1.95 -9.84 4.70
CA ARG A 259 -1.85 -11.03 5.57
C ARG A 259 -3.08 -11.19 6.46
N ASN A 260 -3.47 -10.11 7.15
CA ASN A 260 -4.61 -10.12 8.07
C ASN A 260 -5.94 -10.35 7.35
N ALA A 261 -6.13 -9.77 6.16
CA ALA A 261 -7.31 -10.01 5.34
C ALA A 261 -7.41 -11.48 4.87
N LEU A 262 -6.28 -12.09 4.50
CA LEU A 262 -6.25 -13.49 4.07
C LEU A 262 -6.52 -14.44 5.25
N PHE A 263 -5.96 -14.14 6.43
CA PHE A 263 -6.31 -14.88 7.65
C PHE A 263 -7.81 -14.73 8.01
N ALA A 264 -8.39 -13.54 7.86
CA ALA A 264 -9.82 -13.31 8.04
C ALA A 264 -10.69 -14.15 7.07
N VAL A 265 -10.25 -14.32 5.82
CA VAL A 265 -10.89 -15.20 4.83
C VAL A 265 -10.88 -16.65 5.30
N GLN A 266 -9.75 -17.14 5.82
CA GLN A 266 -9.65 -18.51 6.34
C GLN A 266 -10.60 -18.73 7.53
N LEU A 267 -10.70 -17.76 8.45
CA LEU A 267 -11.66 -17.82 9.55
C LEU A 267 -13.11 -17.88 9.06
N ALA A 268 -13.49 -17.01 8.12
CA ALA A 268 -14.83 -16.99 7.54
C ALA A 268 -15.14 -18.26 6.72
N GLN A 269 -14.13 -18.86 6.07
CA GLN A 269 -14.27 -20.14 5.38
C GLN A 269 -14.72 -21.26 6.34
N HIS A 270 -14.26 -21.20 7.59
CA HIS A 270 -14.64 -22.11 8.68
C HIS A 270 -15.90 -21.69 9.45
N GLY A 271 -16.62 -20.68 8.97
CA GLY A 271 -17.91 -20.25 9.54
C GLY A 271 -17.79 -19.28 10.72
N ILE A 272 -16.61 -18.74 10.99
CA ILE A 272 -16.45 -17.67 11.98
C ILE A 272 -17.11 -16.39 11.44
N THR A 273 -17.88 -15.72 12.30
CA THR A 273 -18.55 -14.46 12.00
C THR A 273 -17.80 -13.28 12.64
N GLY A 274 -17.77 -12.14 11.96
CA GLY A 274 -17.17 -10.90 12.48
C GLY A 274 -18.20 -9.93 13.07
N PRO A 275 -17.75 -8.89 13.79
CA PRO A 275 -18.61 -7.81 14.26
C PRO A 275 -19.33 -7.11 13.10
N ALA A 276 -20.66 -7.01 13.16
CA ALA A 276 -21.49 -6.55 12.05
C ALA A 276 -22.60 -5.57 12.51
N PRO A 277 -23.04 -4.63 11.65
CA PRO A 277 -22.41 -4.27 10.37
C PRO A 277 -21.13 -3.46 10.61
N ILE A 278 -20.01 -3.87 9.98
CA ILE A 278 -18.68 -3.32 10.30
C ILE A 278 -18.51 -1.85 9.90
N PHE A 279 -19.22 -1.38 8.87
CA PHE A 279 -19.15 0.01 8.41
C PHE A 279 -20.12 0.91 9.18
N GLU A 280 -21.42 0.64 9.08
CA GLU A 280 -22.50 1.51 9.55
C GLU A 280 -22.92 1.24 11.01
N GLY A 281 -22.37 0.19 11.62
CA GLY A 281 -22.72 -0.30 12.96
C GLY A 281 -22.59 0.77 14.04
N LYS A 282 -23.16 0.51 15.23
CA LYS A 282 -23.15 1.49 16.35
C LYS A 282 -21.74 2.03 16.66
N PHE A 283 -20.73 1.19 16.54
CA PHE A 283 -19.30 1.52 16.66
C PHE A 283 -18.53 1.13 15.40
N GLY A 284 -19.18 1.15 14.24
CA GLY A 284 -18.58 0.78 12.96
C GLY A 284 -17.63 1.85 12.42
N LEU A 285 -16.92 1.49 11.36
CA LEU A 285 -15.87 2.28 10.71
C LEU A 285 -16.31 3.72 10.40
N GLU A 286 -17.54 3.90 9.91
CA GLU A 286 -18.07 5.22 9.56
C GLU A 286 -18.16 6.17 10.75
N LYS A 287 -18.46 5.64 11.93
CA LYS A 287 -18.65 6.44 13.15
C LYS A 287 -17.36 6.68 13.91
N GLN A 288 -16.38 5.78 13.76
CA GLN A 288 -15.15 5.81 14.55
C GLN A 288 -13.95 6.37 13.77
N VAL A 289 -13.93 6.19 12.44
CA VAL A 289 -12.71 6.37 11.64
C VAL A 289 -12.93 7.31 10.47
N THR A 290 -13.91 7.02 9.61
CA THR A 290 -13.96 7.64 8.26
C THR A 290 -14.95 8.78 8.10
N GLY A 291 -15.96 8.87 8.97
CA GLY A 291 -17.23 9.50 8.57
C GLY A 291 -17.98 8.64 7.53
N PRO A 292 -19.07 9.16 6.95
CA PRO A 292 -19.85 8.42 5.95
C PRO A 292 -19.01 7.99 4.75
N ILE A 293 -19.08 6.71 4.37
CA ILE A 293 -18.38 6.18 3.20
C ILE A 293 -19.34 6.21 2.02
N ASN A 294 -19.24 7.27 1.22
CA ASN A 294 -20.15 7.49 0.09
C ASN A 294 -19.74 6.70 -1.15
N VAL A 295 -19.89 5.37 -1.10
CA VAL A 295 -19.68 4.48 -2.25
C VAL A 295 -21.02 4.06 -2.88
N SER A 296 -21.17 4.38 -4.16
CA SER A 296 -22.32 3.99 -4.96
C SER A 296 -21.93 2.83 -5.88
N LEU A 297 -22.33 1.61 -5.53
CA LEU A 297 -21.95 0.41 -6.28
C LEU A 297 -22.53 0.36 -7.69
N SER A 298 -23.54 1.17 -8.01
CA SER A 298 -24.06 1.31 -9.38
C SER A 298 -23.09 2.01 -10.33
N ASP A 299 -22.07 2.71 -9.79
CA ASP A 299 -21.05 3.41 -10.56
C ASP A 299 -19.75 2.62 -10.69
N TRP A 300 -19.69 1.41 -10.12
CA TRP A 300 -18.54 0.52 -10.13
C TRP A 300 -18.36 -0.18 -11.47
N GLY A 301 -17.12 -0.58 -11.77
CA GLY A 301 -16.75 -1.22 -13.03
C GLY A 301 -17.59 -2.46 -13.37
N GLY A 302 -17.86 -2.64 -14.66
CA GLY A 302 -18.84 -3.59 -15.18
C GLY A 302 -20.15 -2.90 -15.55
N ARG A 303 -21.08 -3.59 -16.23
CA ARG A 303 -22.36 -3.00 -16.71
C ARG A 303 -22.16 -1.66 -17.44
N ASP A 304 -21.22 -1.63 -18.39
CA ASP A 304 -20.82 -0.45 -19.18
C ASP A 304 -20.14 0.69 -18.39
N ARG A 305 -19.73 0.45 -17.13
CA ARG A 305 -18.92 1.39 -16.35
C ARG A 305 -17.42 1.01 -16.37
N PRO A 306 -16.51 2.00 -16.37
CA PRO A 306 -15.08 1.74 -16.38
C PRO A 306 -14.58 1.20 -15.03
N PHE A 307 -13.59 0.32 -15.08
CA PHE A 307 -12.87 -0.17 -13.91
C PHE A 307 -11.76 0.80 -13.48
N LYS A 308 -11.50 0.87 -12.17
CA LYS A 308 -10.51 1.78 -11.58
C LYS A 308 -9.06 1.38 -11.81
N ILE A 309 -8.76 0.13 -12.10
CA ILE A 309 -7.41 -0.33 -12.45
C ILE A 309 -6.81 0.44 -13.64
N SER A 310 -7.64 0.88 -14.59
CA SER A 310 -7.22 1.68 -15.74
C SER A 310 -6.85 3.13 -15.39
N GLN A 311 -7.11 3.56 -14.16
CA GLN A 311 -6.77 4.89 -13.64
C GLN A 311 -5.54 4.84 -12.70
N CYS A 312 -4.99 3.65 -12.44
CA CYS A 312 -3.78 3.48 -11.64
C CYS A 312 -2.54 3.80 -12.49
N SER A 313 -1.57 4.48 -11.89
CA SER A 313 -0.35 4.97 -12.55
C SER A 313 0.86 4.15 -12.10
N MET A 314 1.78 3.83 -13.01
CA MET A 314 3.02 3.12 -12.68
C MET A 314 4.16 4.10 -12.46
N LYS A 315 4.89 3.96 -11.35
CA LYS A 315 5.94 4.91 -11.01
C LYS A 315 7.19 4.67 -11.86
N PRO A 316 7.74 5.70 -12.53
CA PRO A 316 8.98 5.56 -13.30
C PRO A 316 10.23 5.65 -12.42
N TYR A 317 10.09 6.17 -11.19
CA TYR A 317 11.18 6.36 -10.24
C TYR A 317 10.80 5.79 -8.86
N PRO A 318 11.76 5.23 -8.11
CA PRO A 318 11.54 4.62 -6.78
C PRO A 318 11.44 5.70 -5.68
N ALA A 319 10.50 6.63 -5.83
CA ALA A 319 10.33 7.78 -4.94
C ALA A 319 8.85 8.16 -4.80
N GLN A 320 8.48 8.80 -3.69
CA GLN A 320 7.10 9.20 -3.40
C GLN A 320 6.45 9.94 -4.58
N VAL A 321 5.16 9.70 -4.81
CA VAL A 321 4.42 10.21 -5.98
C VAL A 321 4.55 11.73 -6.17
N THR A 322 4.57 12.50 -5.08
CA THR A 322 4.68 13.97 -5.09
C THR A 322 6.06 14.48 -5.51
N THR A 323 7.06 13.61 -5.63
CA THR A 323 8.44 13.98 -5.99
C THR A 323 8.82 13.61 -7.42
N LEU A 324 7.98 12.86 -8.15
CA LEU A 324 8.33 12.26 -9.44
C LEU A 324 8.61 13.31 -10.53
N THR A 325 7.80 14.37 -10.61
CA THR A 325 8.00 15.46 -11.57
C THR A 325 9.22 16.31 -11.22
N ALA A 326 9.59 16.41 -9.93
CA ALA A 326 10.82 17.05 -9.48
C ALA A 326 12.06 16.32 -10.00
N ILE A 327 12.05 14.97 -9.95
CA ILE A 327 13.12 14.13 -10.50
C ILE A 327 13.24 14.36 -12.02
N ALA A 328 12.12 14.31 -12.74
CA ALA A 328 12.13 14.51 -14.19
C ALA A 328 12.64 15.91 -14.61
N ALA A 329 12.24 16.95 -13.88
CA ALA A 329 12.73 18.32 -14.11
C ALA A 329 14.23 18.45 -13.78
N ALA A 330 14.68 17.82 -12.68
CA ALA A 330 16.10 17.80 -12.31
C ALA A 330 16.96 17.06 -13.35
N GLN A 331 16.48 15.95 -13.93
CA GLN A 331 17.18 15.23 -14.99
C GLN A 331 17.34 16.08 -16.27
N GLU A 332 16.30 16.81 -16.67
CA GLU A 332 16.39 17.74 -17.81
C GLU A 332 17.44 18.82 -17.56
N LEU A 333 17.40 19.45 -16.38
CA LEU A 333 18.35 20.51 -16.01
C LEU A 333 19.76 19.97 -15.83
N ARG A 334 19.92 18.73 -15.38
CA ARG A 334 21.24 18.14 -15.17
C ARG A 334 22.05 18.06 -16.47
N GLY A 335 21.39 17.87 -17.62
CA GLY A 335 22.04 17.91 -18.93
C GLY A 335 22.51 19.31 -19.36
N GLN A 336 22.01 20.37 -18.71
CA GLN A 336 22.32 21.77 -19.00
C GLN A 336 23.28 22.38 -17.97
N VAL A 337 23.23 21.89 -16.73
CA VAL A 337 24.19 22.23 -15.68
C VAL A 337 25.52 21.56 -16.01
N GLY A 338 26.60 22.36 -16.01
CA GLY A 338 27.98 21.88 -16.15
C GLY A 338 28.43 21.03 -14.96
N ALA A 339 29.50 21.46 -14.29
CA ALA A 339 29.90 20.83 -13.03
C ALA A 339 28.87 21.19 -11.94
N VAL A 340 28.41 20.21 -11.16
CA VAL A 340 27.43 20.42 -10.08
C VAL A 340 27.92 21.44 -9.05
N ASP A 341 29.24 21.57 -8.87
CA ASP A 341 29.84 22.56 -7.98
C ASP A 341 29.58 24.01 -8.42
N GLN A 342 29.18 24.25 -9.67
CA GLN A 342 28.75 25.55 -10.17
C GLN A 342 27.33 25.94 -9.70
N VAL A 343 26.57 25.02 -9.11
CA VAL A 343 25.22 25.33 -8.58
C VAL A 343 25.37 26.13 -7.29
N SER A 344 24.82 27.35 -7.26
CA SER A 344 24.80 28.22 -6.09
C SER A 344 23.50 28.08 -5.29
N ALA A 345 22.36 27.87 -5.95
CA ALA A 345 21.06 27.64 -5.32
C ALA A 345 20.13 26.78 -6.20
N ILE A 346 19.20 26.07 -5.55
CA ILE A 346 18.10 25.36 -6.21
C ILE A 346 16.79 25.71 -5.50
N THR A 347 15.77 26.15 -6.25
CA THR A 347 14.42 26.33 -5.73
C THR A 347 13.48 25.30 -6.36
N ILE A 348 12.80 24.54 -5.50
CA ILE A 348 11.75 23.58 -5.87
C ILE A 348 10.40 24.22 -5.59
N VAL A 349 9.63 24.47 -6.65
CA VAL A 349 8.26 24.99 -6.57
C VAL A 349 7.29 23.84 -6.80
N THR A 350 6.42 23.55 -5.84
CA THR A 350 5.52 22.38 -5.84
C THR A 350 4.13 22.73 -5.29
N SER A 351 3.16 21.81 -5.34
CA SER A 351 1.89 21.93 -4.62
C SER A 351 2.06 21.91 -3.09
N LYS A 352 1.02 22.33 -2.36
CA LYS A 352 0.93 22.21 -0.90
C LYS A 352 1.26 20.81 -0.42
N ASN A 353 0.67 19.79 -1.05
CA ASN A 353 0.90 18.39 -0.68
C ASN A 353 2.37 17.99 -0.89
N GLY A 354 3.01 18.39 -1.99
CA GLY A 354 4.43 18.13 -2.19
C GLY A 354 5.31 18.81 -1.14
N LEU A 355 4.99 20.07 -0.79
CA LEU A 355 5.70 20.79 0.28
C LEU A 355 5.53 20.09 1.64
N THR A 356 4.30 19.75 2.04
CA THR A 356 4.03 19.19 3.37
C THR A 356 4.51 17.75 3.51
N SER A 357 4.37 16.93 2.48
CA SER A 357 4.70 15.49 2.57
C SER A 357 6.19 15.18 2.34
N ALA A 358 6.88 15.99 1.53
CA ALA A 358 8.25 15.70 1.08
C ALA A 358 9.23 16.87 1.18
N GLY A 359 8.75 18.10 1.40
CA GLY A 359 9.59 19.31 1.50
C GLY A 359 9.75 19.87 2.91
N THR A 360 8.99 19.35 3.89
CA THR A 360 8.94 19.83 5.28
C THR A 360 9.36 18.71 6.24
N GLY A 361 9.89 19.07 7.41
CA GLY A 361 10.37 18.13 8.44
C GLY A 361 11.88 17.94 8.37
N SER A 362 12.56 18.02 9.51
CA SER A 362 14.03 17.99 9.57
C SER A 362 14.62 16.67 9.04
N GLU A 363 13.87 15.57 9.17
CA GLU A 363 14.22 14.26 8.65
C GLU A 363 14.31 14.22 7.12
N LYS A 364 13.55 15.07 6.42
CA LYS A 364 13.62 15.16 4.94
C LYS A 364 14.91 15.82 4.49
N TRP A 365 15.47 16.71 5.31
CA TRP A 365 16.70 17.46 5.01
C TRP A 365 17.97 16.75 5.46
N ALA A 366 17.84 15.64 6.20
CA ALA A 366 18.93 14.75 6.59
C ALA A 366 18.43 13.30 6.73
N PRO A 367 17.95 12.67 5.64
CA PRO A 367 17.33 11.36 5.72
C PRO A 367 18.34 10.29 6.13
N ARG A 368 17.98 9.50 7.14
CA ARG A 368 18.83 8.41 7.67
C ARG A 368 18.34 7.02 7.30
N THR A 369 17.14 6.92 6.74
CA THR A 369 16.51 5.68 6.29
C THR A 369 16.18 5.78 4.80
N LYS A 370 16.09 4.63 4.14
CA LYS A 370 15.70 4.53 2.73
C LYS A 370 14.30 5.13 2.54
N GLU A 371 13.38 4.82 3.45
CA GLU A 371 11.98 5.23 3.42
C GLU A 371 11.83 6.74 3.67
N THR A 372 12.72 7.37 4.43
CA THR A 372 12.68 8.83 4.56
C THR A 372 13.26 9.51 3.31
N ALA A 373 14.28 8.91 2.70
CA ALA A 373 14.99 9.46 1.55
C ALA A 373 14.18 9.41 0.25
N ASP A 374 13.45 8.32 0.00
CA ASP A 374 12.54 8.23 -1.14
C ASP A 374 11.28 9.11 -0.97
N HIS A 375 11.01 9.64 0.22
CA HIS A 375 9.98 10.64 0.54
C HIS A 375 10.57 12.03 0.82
N SER A 376 11.75 12.35 0.29
CA SER A 376 12.42 13.64 0.48
C SER A 376 12.68 14.34 -0.84
N LEU A 377 11.96 15.44 -1.10
CA LEU A 377 12.19 16.32 -2.26
C LEU A 377 13.65 16.80 -2.36
N PRO A 378 14.27 17.36 -1.30
CA PRO A 378 15.64 17.83 -1.41
C PRO A 378 16.63 16.68 -1.69
N TYR A 379 16.42 15.50 -1.10
CA TYR A 379 17.30 14.36 -1.35
C TYR A 379 17.19 13.87 -2.80
N VAL A 380 15.99 13.59 -3.29
CA VAL A 380 15.83 13.01 -4.64
C VAL A 380 16.29 13.98 -5.73
N VAL A 381 16.09 15.29 -5.55
CA VAL A 381 16.59 16.30 -6.48
C VAL A 381 18.12 16.40 -6.42
N ALA A 382 18.71 16.51 -5.22
CA ALA A 382 20.16 16.58 -5.07
C ALA A 382 20.86 15.33 -5.64
N ARG A 383 20.33 14.14 -5.34
CA ARG A 383 20.87 12.87 -5.83
C ARG A 383 20.79 12.78 -7.35
N THR A 384 19.69 13.25 -7.93
CA THR A 384 19.51 13.32 -9.40
C THR A 384 20.53 14.25 -10.04
N PHE A 385 20.83 15.41 -9.46
CA PHE A 385 21.90 16.28 -9.98
C PHE A 385 23.28 15.62 -9.89
N LEU A 386 23.58 14.90 -8.81
CA LEU A 386 24.89 14.28 -8.66
C LEU A 386 25.09 13.06 -9.57
N ASP A 387 24.10 12.18 -9.67
CA ASP A 387 24.21 10.90 -10.38
C ASP A 387 23.63 10.94 -11.81
N GLY A 388 22.94 12.02 -12.20
CA GLY A 388 22.22 12.12 -13.47
C GLY A 388 20.86 11.38 -13.49
N GLN A 389 20.62 10.51 -12.51
CA GLN A 389 19.41 9.71 -12.39
C GLN A 389 19.19 9.28 -10.93
N ILE A 390 18.01 8.73 -10.67
CA ILE A 390 17.69 8.06 -9.41
C ILE A 390 17.20 6.64 -9.70
N ASN A 391 17.68 5.67 -8.93
CA ASN A 391 17.34 4.26 -9.07
C ASN A 391 17.39 3.55 -7.70
N ASN A 392 17.15 2.24 -7.65
CA ASN A 392 17.12 1.47 -6.40
C ASN A 392 18.43 1.60 -5.58
N GLY A 393 19.58 1.69 -6.25
CA GLY A 393 20.88 1.88 -5.61
C GLY A 393 21.12 3.28 -5.04
N SER A 394 20.25 4.25 -5.34
CA SER A 394 20.34 5.62 -4.84
C SER A 394 20.03 5.77 -3.35
N TYR A 395 19.57 4.72 -2.66
CA TYR A 395 19.15 4.81 -1.24
C TYR A 395 19.99 3.97 -0.28
N THR A 396 21.14 3.47 -0.73
CA THR A 396 22.09 2.78 0.13
C THR A 396 22.64 3.70 1.21
N LYS A 397 23.08 3.14 2.35
CA LYS A 397 23.62 3.92 3.48
C LYS A 397 24.75 4.88 3.06
N ASP A 398 25.61 4.45 2.15
CA ASP A 398 26.70 5.28 1.63
C ASP A 398 26.19 6.44 0.78
N LYS A 399 25.12 6.24 0.00
CA LYS A 399 24.48 7.32 -0.77
C LYS A 399 23.75 8.32 0.12
N LEU A 400 23.10 7.87 1.19
CA LEU A 400 22.45 8.75 2.17
C LEU A 400 23.45 9.62 2.94
N SER A 401 24.63 9.07 3.23
CA SER A 401 25.69 9.74 4.00
C SER A 401 26.73 10.48 3.14
N ASP A 402 26.56 10.50 1.81
CA ASP A 402 27.47 11.18 0.87
C ASP A 402 27.57 12.69 1.22
N PRO A 403 28.76 13.19 1.61
CA PRO A 403 28.91 14.61 1.94
C PRO A 403 28.52 15.55 0.80
N LYS A 404 28.62 15.12 -0.46
CA LYS A 404 28.21 15.92 -1.62
C LYS A 404 26.70 16.09 -1.71
N VAL A 405 25.91 15.05 -1.39
CA VAL A 405 24.44 15.17 -1.39
C VAL A 405 23.98 16.08 -0.26
N LEU A 406 24.56 15.92 0.93
CA LEU A 406 24.26 16.76 2.08
C LEU A 406 24.62 18.22 1.83
N ALA A 407 25.77 18.50 1.22
CA ALA A 407 26.19 19.85 0.86
C ALA A 407 25.30 20.48 -0.20
N LEU A 408 24.88 19.73 -1.23
CA LEU A 408 23.97 20.22 -2.25
C LEU A 408 22.58 20.50 -1.68
N MET A 409 22.08 19.65 -0.78
CA MET A 409 20.79 19.86 -0.11
C MET A 409 20.75 21.17 0.69
N GLN A 410 21.86 21.64 1.26
CA GLN A 410 21.91 22.95 1.94
C GLN A 410 21.66 24.14 1.00
N LYS A 411 21.80 23.95 -0.32
CA LYS A 411 21.52 24.96 -1.35
C LYS A 411 20.08 24.91 -1.86
N ILE A 412 19.28 23.95 -1.41
CA ILE A 412 17.90 23.73 -1.86
C ILE A 412 16.91 24.50 -0.98
N LYS A 413 15.86 25.04 -1.59
CA LYS A 413 14.64 25.49 -0.90
C LYS A 413 13.41 24.88 -1.57
N VAL A 414 12.36 24.59 -0.79
CA VAL A 414 11.07 24.10 -1.30
C VAL A 414 9.99 25.12 -0.94
N GLN A 415 9.14 25.46 -1.90
CA GLN A 415 8.02 26.38 -1.70
C GLN A 415 6.77 25.93 -2.42
N GLU A 416 5.61 26.31 -1.88
CA GLU A 416 4.32 26.09 -2.51
C GLU A 416 4.07 27.11 -3.64
N ASP A 417 3.45 26.66 -4.72
CA ASP A 417 2.70 27.50 -5.66
C ASP A 417 1.21 27.16 -5.57
N PRO A 418 0.34 28.09 -5.15
CA PRO A 418 -1.11 27.84 -5.06
C PRO A 418 -1.74 27.41 -6.39
N ALA A 419 -1.18 27.82 -7.54
CA ALA A 419 -1.65 27.38 -8.84
C ALA A 419 -1.35 25.88 -9.06
N PHE A 420 -0.23 25.38 -8.53
CA PHE A 420 0.10 23.96 -8.56
C PHE A 420 -0.77 23.16 -7.59
N THR A 421 -1.08 23.72 -6.43
CA THR A 421 -2.04 23.13 -5.48
C THR A 421 -3.43 22.95 -6.12
N ALA A 422 -3.89 23.93 -6.89
CA ALA A 422 -5.18 23.88 -7.57
C ALA A 422 -5.28 22.85 -8.71
N MET A 423 -4.16 22.30 -9.19
CA MET A 423 -4.16 21.28 -10.25
C MET A 423 -4.36 19.84 -9.72
N ALA A 424 -4.24 19.62 -8.41
CA ALA A 424 -4.44 18.30 -7.82
C ALA A 424 -5.95 17.91 -7.79
N PRO A 425 -6.29 16.61 -7.90
CA PRO A 425 -5.39 15.47 -8.14
C PRO A 425 -5.02 15.26 -9.61
N GLY A 426 -5.52 16.07 -10.55
CA GLY A 426 -5.37 15.86 -11.99
C GLY A 426 -3.95 15.99 -12.54
N ALA A 427 -3.06 16.71 -11.85
CA ALA A 427 -1.63 16.78 -12.16
C ALA A 427 -0.79 16.98 -10.90
N LEU A 428 0.50 16.63 -10.99
CA LEU A 428 1.48 16.78 -9.90
C LEU A 428 2.63 17.71 -10.33
N PRO A 429 2.36 18.98 -10.65
CA PRO A 429 3.37 19.88 -11.21
C PRO A 429 4.50 20.19 -10.23
N THR A 430 5.73 20.22 -10.76
CA THR A 430 6.90 20.77 -10.09
C THR A 430 7.69 21.61 -11.07
N ARG A 431 8.21 22.75 -10.58
CA ARG A 431 9.19 23.57 -11.28
C ARG A 431 10.48 23.63 -10.47
N ILE A 432 11.61 23.38 -11.13
CA ILE A 432 12.96 23.50 -10.55
C ILE A 432 13.62 24.71 -11.18
N ILE A 433 14.20 25.57 -10.35
CA ILE A 433 14.99 26.74 -10.75
C ILE A 433 16.39 26.55 -10.17
N VAL A 434 17.41 26.57 -11.02
CA VAL A 434 18.82 26.42 -10.64
C VAL A 434 19.53 27.74 -10.91
N THR A 435 20.11 28.33 -9.87
CA THR A 435 21.00 29.49 -10.00
C THR A 435 22.45 28.99 -10.02
N LEU A 436 23.22 29.40 -11.02
CA LEU A 436 24.63 29.08 -11.16
C LEU A 436 25.51 30.10 -10.41
N ALA A 437 26.79 29.79 -10.25
CA ALA A 437 27.75 30.63 -9.53
C ALA A 437 28.02 31.98 -10.21
N ASP A 438 27.78 32.07 -11.53
CA ASP A 438 27.87 33.30 -12.32
C ASP A 438 26.54 34.10 -12.33
N GLY A 439 25.51 33.60 -11.64
CA GLY A 439 24.19 34.23 -11.55
C GLY A 439 23.20 33.83 -12.63
N HIS A 440 23.59 33.04 -13.65
CA HIS A 440 22.63 32.55 -14.65
C HIS A 440 21.62 31.60 -14.03
N GLU A 441 20.37 31.67 -14.49
CA GLU A 441 19.30 30.77 -14.06
C GLU A 441 18.87 29.81 -15.17
N LEU A 442 18.72 28.55 -14.81
CA LEU A 442 18.12 27.51 -15.63
C LEU A 442 16.84 27.02 -14.96
N GLN A 443 15.78 26.77 -15.72
CA GLN A 443 14.53 26.28 -15.16
C GLN A 443 13.89 25.20 -16.01
N ALA A 444 13.20 24.29 -15.33
CA ALA A 444 12.40 23.23 -15.92
C ALA A 444 11.10 23.06 -15.14
N GLU A 445 9.98 22.96 -15.85
CA GLU A 445 8.68 22.61 -15.29
C GLU A 445 8.22 21.27 -15.86
N ARG A 446 7.68 20.41 -15.00
CA ARG A 446 7.06 19.14 -15.37
C ARG A 446 5.73 18.99 -14.67
N ARG A 447 4.71 18.63 -15.44
CA ARG A 447 3.34 18.37 -14.95
C ARG A 447 2.97 16.89 -14.96
N ASP A 448 3.76 16.08 -15.67
CA ASP A 448 3.49 14.68 -15.93
C ASP A 448 4.82 13.92 -16.11
N VAL A 449 4.79 12.60 -15.87
CA VAL A 449 5.92 11.67 -16.02
C VAL A 449 5.44 10.37 -16.69
N PRO A 450 6.31 9.54 -17.28
CA PRO A 450 5.88 8.23 -17.78
C PRO A 450 5.11 7.45 -16.71
N GLY A 451 3.99 6.83 -17.12
CA GLY A 451 3.08 6.08 -16.26
C GLY A 451 1.92 6.89 -15.68
N PHE A 452 1.90 8.21 -15.84
CA PHE A 452 0.86 9.10 -15.30
C PHE A 452 0.10 9.83 -16.41
N GLY A 453 -1.09 10.31 -16.08
CA GLY A 453 -1.87 11.25 -16.88
C GLY A 453 -1.97 10.87 -18.36
N SER A 454 -1.34 11.69 -19.20
CA SER A 454 -1.36 11.54 -20.66
C SER A 454 -0.33 10.53 -21.20
N ARG A 455 0.51 9.98 -20.32
CA ARG A 455 1.70 9.18 -20.63
C ARG A 455 1.65 7.80 -19.95
N ALA A 456 0.47 7.18 -19.86
CA ALA A 456 0.32 5.83 -19.32
C ALA A 456 1.29 4.84 -19.99
N MET A 457 1.90 3.96 -19.18
CA MET A 457 2.86 2.97 -19.69
C MET A 457 2.13 1.90 -20.51
N ASN A 458 2.64 1.63 -21.70
CA ASN A 458 2.25 0.45 -22.47
C ASN A 458 3.20 -0.73 -22.17
N ARG A 459 2.95 -1.87 -22.80
CA ARG A 459 3.77 -3.08 -22.62
C ARG A 459 5.27 -2.84 -22.82
N ARG A 460 5.67 -2.11 -23.86
CA ARG A 460 7.08 -1.81 -24.13
C ARG A 460 7.70 -0.97 -23.01
N ASP A 461 6.95 -0.01 -22.47
CA ASP A 461 7.43 0.81 -21.36
C ASP A 461 7.63 -0.02 -20.10
N VAL A 462 6.67 -0.90 -19.78
CA VAL A 462 6.77 -1.83 -18.65
C VAL A 462 7.95 -2.80 -18.84
N GLU A 463 8.15 -3.37 -20.03
CA GLU A 463 9.29 -4.23 -20.32
C GLU A 463 10.63 -3.52 -20.17
N ASN A 464 10.72 -2.26 -20.59
CA ASN A 464 11.92 -1.44 -20.40
C ASN A 464 12.18 -1.15 -18.91
N LYS A 465 11.14 -0.77 -18.16
CA LYS A 465 11.22 -0.59 -16.70
C LYS A 465 11.67 -1.88 -16.03
N TRP A 466 11.10 -3.02 -16.42
CA TRP A 466 11.42 -4.34 -15.89
C TRP A 466 12.90 -4.67 -16.09
N LYS A 467 13.40 -4.52 -17.32
CA LYS A 467 14.83 -4.72 -17.65
C LYS A 467 15.75 -3.82 -16.85
N ALA A 468 15.36 -2.54 -16.66
CA ALA A 468 16.14 -1.60 -15.86
C ALA A 468 16.18 -2.01 -14.38
N ASN A 469 15.06 -2.47 -13.83
CA ASN A 469 14.95 -2.87 -12.43
C ASN A 469 15.75 -4.13 -12.09
N VAL A 470 15.76 -5.13 -12.98
CA VAL A 470 16.44 -6.41 -12.74
C VAL A 470 17.85 -6.47 -13.34
N ALA A 471 18.35 -5.36 -13.88
CA ALA A 471 19.67 -5.29 -14.48
C ALA A 471 20.74 -5.75 -13.47
N GLY A 472 21.53 -6.77 -13.84
CA GLY A 472 22.55 -7.36 -12.97
C GLY A 472 22.04 -8.38 -11.96
N VAL A 473 20.72 -8.55 -11.81
CA VAL A 473 20.07 -9.56 -10.96
C VAL A 473 19.55 -10.74 -11.79
N MET A 474 19.08 -10.47 -13.02
CA MET A 474 18.51 -11.48 -13.90
C MET A 474 19.03 -11.37 -15.33
N ASN A 475 19.24 -12.52 -15.99
CA ASN A 475 19.64 -12.56 -17.40
C ASN A 475 18.44 -12.40 -18.35
N GLU A 476 18.67 -11.87 -19.56
CA GLU A 476 17.61 -11.57 -20.55
C GLU A 476 16.71 -12.76 -20.90
N ARG A 477 17.25 -13.99 -20.89
CA ARG A 477 16.47 -15.20 -21.20
C ARG A 477 15.39 -15.44 -20.16
N ASP A 478 15.73 -15.29 -18.88
CA ASP A 478 14.77 -15.49 -17.79
C ASP A 478 13.79 -14.32 -17.68
N ILE A 479 14.24 -13.09 -18.02
CA ILE A 479 13.36 -11.93 -18.23
C ILE A 479 12.26 -12.27 -19.24
N SER A 480 12.65 -12.66 -20.45
CA SER A 480 11.71 -12.94 -21.54
C SER A 480 10.74 -14.06 -21.19
N ARG A 481 11.20 -15.10 -20.49
CA ARG A 481 10.35 -16.23 -20.07
C ARG A 481 9.29 -15.83 -19.05
N LEU A 482 9.65 -15.02 -18.05
CA LEU A 482 8.70 -14.56 -17.04
C LEU A 482 7.66 -13.63 -17.67
N LEU A 483 8.10 -12.68 -18.51
CA LEU A 483 7.21 -11.78 -19.22
C LEU A 483 6.28 -12.55 -20.19
N GLU A 484 6.77 -13.56 -20.89
CA GLU A 484 5.95 -14.42 -21.75
C GLU A 484 4.81 -15.09 -20.97
N VAL A 485 5.08 -15.64 -19.78
CA VAL A 485 4.03 -16.21 -18.92
C VAL A 485 3.04 -15.12 -18.50
N ILE A 486 3.53 -13.95 -18.06
CA ILE A 486 2.68 -12.84 -17.61
C ILE A 486 1.75 -12.35 -18.74
N TRP A 487 2.27 -12.22 -19.95
CA TRP A 487 1.50 -11.75 -21.11
C TRP A 487 0.46 -12.74 -21.59
N ASN A 488 0.58 -14.02 -21.24
CA ASN A 488 -0.36 -15.09 -21.58
C ASN A 488 -1.19 -15.58 -20.38
N LEU A 489 -1.14 -14.89 -19.22
CA LEU A 489 -1.79 -15.33 -17.98
C LEU A 489 -3.27 -15.69 -18.12
N ASP A 490 -4.03 -14.93 -18.90
CA ASP A 490 -5.46 -15.18 -19.15
C ASP A 490 -5.76 -16.55 -19.79
N THR A 491 -4.75 -17.20 -20.38
CA THR A 491 -4.86 -18.53 -20.98
C THR A 491 -4.23 -19.63 -20.13
N GLU A 492 -3.55 -19.27 -19.04
CA GLU A 492 -2.89 -20.23 -18.15
C GLU A 492 -3.92 -21.00 -17.31
N LYS A 493 -3.75 -22.32 -17.26
CA LYS A 493 -4.65 -23.22 -16.51
C LYS A 493 -4.45 -23.11 -15.00
N ASP A 494 -3.23 -22.76 -14.57
CA ASP A 494 -2.86 -22.51 -13.19
C ASP A 494 -1.63 -21.59 -13.12
N LEU A 495 -1.29 -21.12 -11.91
CA LEU A 495 -0.13 -20.25 -11.67
C LEU A 495 1.16 -21.00 -11.32
N SER A 496 1.14 -22.34 -11.30
CA SER A 496 2.26 -23.14 -10.78
C SER A 496 3.54 -23.01 -11.61
N GLY A 497 3.39 -22.79 -12.93
CA GLY A 497 4.51 -22.53 -13.83
C GLY A 497 5.24 -21.22 -13.49
N PHE A 498 4.49 -20.19 -13.10
CA PHE A 498 5.05 -18.91 -12.65
C PHE A 498 5.70 -19.04 -11.27
N GLY A 499 5.00 -19.63 -10.29
CA GLY A 499 5.54 -19.85 -8.93
C GLY A 499 6.83 -20.65 -8.90
N LYS A 500 6.94 -21.73 -9.70
CA LYS A 500 8.19 -22.50 -9.82
C LYS A 500 9.38 -21.69 -10.33
N ARG A 501 9.14 -20.69 -11.19
CA ARG A 501 10.20 -19.80 -11.69
C ARG A 501 10.57 -18.79 -10.63
N MET A 502 9.58 -18.19 -9.97
CA MET A 502 9.80 -17.19 -8.92
C MET A 502 10.51 -17.78 -7.68
N SER A 503 10.21 -19.03 -7.30
CA SER A 503 10.90 -19.73 -6.21
C SER A 503 12.35 -20.12 -6.53
N ALA A 504 12.72 -20.14 -7.81
CA ALA A 504 14.05 -20.52 -8.28
C ALA A 504 14.99 -19.32 -8.50
N LEU A 505 14.60 -18.12 -8.05
CA LEU A 505 15.37 -16.88 -8.19
C LEU A 505 16.49 -16.70 -7.15
N ASP A 506 16.68 -17.66 -6.25
CA ASP A 506 17.76 -17.67 -5.24
C ASP A 506 19.11 -18.13 -5.83
#